data_AF-A0A374UPS0-F1
#
_entry.id   AF-A0A374UPS0-F1
#
_cell.length_a   1.000
_cell.length_b   1.000
_cell.length_c   1.000
_cell.angle_alpha   90.00
_cell.angle_beta   90.00
_cell.angle_gamma   90.00
#
_symmetry.space_group_name_H-M   'P 1'
#
loop_
_entity.id
_entity.type
_entity.pdbx_description
1 polymer ?
#
loop_
_entity_poly.entity_id
_entity_poly.type
_entity_poly.pdbx_seq_one_letter_code
_entity_poly.pdbx_strand_id
1 'polypeptide(L)'
;MSIKNVKVRFNLSKENDRKAYEYLQGAEVSYSKAVISAICGYMELSERTATEEAFLERVISTIREETAKTNPLSGLLQLVQQPVAQTPSEKEKNDDSEEAVLDFLDSF
;
A
#
# COMPACT_ATOMS: atom_id res chain seq x y z
N MET A 1 18.17 39.72 23.57
CA MET A 1 17.16 39.13 22.68
C MET A 1 16.93 40.06 21.51
N SER A 2 16.86 39.55 20.27
CA SER A 2 16.43 40.34 19.11
C SER A 2 14.93 40.09 18.90
N ILE A 3 14.10 41.10 19.14
CA ILE A 3 12.65 41.02 18.92
C ILE A 3 12.36 41.67 17.56
N LYS A 4 11.64 40.95 16.70
CA LYS A 4 11.15 41.46 15.41
C LYS A 4 9.63 41.44 15.40
N ASN A 5 9.03 42.52 14.93
CA ASN A 5 7.58 42.65 14.81
C ASN A 5 7.14 42.38 13.37
N VAL A 6 6.09 41.59 13.21
CA VAL A 6 5.45 41.31 11.92
C VAL A 6 3.96 41.64 12.05
N LYS A 7 3.39 42.29 11.03
CA LYS A 7 1.96 42.60 10.95
C LYS A 7 1.30 41.68 9.95
N VAL A 8 0.22 41.01 10.37
CA VAL A 8 -0.61 40.17 9.51
C VAL A 8 -1.98 40.83 9.37
N ARG A 9 -2.49 40.95 8.14
CA ARG A 9 -3.83 41.50 7.86
C ARG A 9 -4.72 40.37 7.37
N PHE A 10 -5.86 40.20 8.01
CA PHE A 10 -6.91 39.27 7.59
C PHE A 10 -7.93 40.02 6.74
N ASN A 11 -8.19 39.54 5.53
CA ASN A 11 -9.30 40.00 4.72
C ASN A 11 -10.52 39.11 4.97
N LEU A 12 -11.46 39.55 5.80
CA LEU A 12 -12.62 38.74 6.22
C LEU A 12 -13.60 38.40 5.07
N SER A 13 -13.47 39.01 3.90
CA SER A 13 -14.18 38.59 2.69
C SER A 13 -13.61 37.31 2.08
N LYS A 14 -12.38 36.91 2.45
CA LYS A 14 -11.77 35.64 2.05
C LYS A 14 -12.04 34.59 3.13
N GLU A 15 -12.49 33.42 2.69
CA GLU A 15 -12.87 32.34 3.61
C GLU A 15 -11.72 31.89 4.52
N ASN A 16 -10.53 31.65 3.96
CA ASN A 16 -9.37 31.19 4.73
C ASN A 16 -8.95 32.22 5.79
N ASP A 17 -8.89 33.50 5.41
CA ASP A 17 -8.56 34.59 6.33
C ASP A 17 -9.61 34.74 7.44
N ARG A 18 -10.90 34.62 7.09
CA ARG A 18 -12.00 34.64 8.07
C ARG A 18 -11.87 33.49 9.06
N LYS A 19 -11.69 32.27 8.56
CA LYS A 19 -11.53 31.07 9.38
C LYS A 19 -10.29 31.16 10.29
N ALA A 20 -9.16 31.63 9.75
CA ALA A 20 -7.95 31.86 10.53
C ALA A 20 -8.19 32.88 11.65
N TYR A 21 -8.93 33.95 11.36
CA TYR A 21 -9.29 34.96 12.35
C TYR A 21 -10.22 34.41 13.43
N GLU A 22 -11.24 33.61 13.07
CA GLU A 22 -12.13 32.93 14.03
C GLU A 22 -11.35 32.00 14.99
N TYR A 23 -10.35 31.26 14.49
CA TYR A 23 -9.47 30.45 15.35
C TYR A 23 -8.66 31.30 16.33
N LEU A 24 -8.19 32.47 15.91
CA LEU A 24 -7.46 33.38 16.80
C LEU A 24 -8.38 33.96 17.88
N GLN A 25 -9.64 34.26 17.56
CA GLN A 25 -10.60 34.78 18.54
C GLN A 25 -10.88 33.81 19.69
N GLY A 26 -10.83 32.50 19.43
CA GLY A 26 -11.00 31.46 20.45
C GLY A 26 -9.72 31.07 21.20
N ALA A 27 -8.59 31.70 20.91
CA ALA A 27 -7.32 31.32 21.51
C ALA A 27 -7.19 31.80 22.97
N GLU A 28 -6.76 30.92 23.86
CA GLU A 28 -6.46 31.24 25.27
C GLU A 28 -5.16 32.07 25.42
N VAL A 29 -4.36 32.14 24.35
CA VAL A 29 -3.07 32.84 24.31
C VAL A 29 -3.13 34.09 23.42
N SER A 30 -2.11 34.94 23.49
CA SER A 30 -2.03 36.11 22.62
C SER A 30 -2.01 35.70 21.14
N TYR A 31 -2.56 36.54 20.27
CA TYR A 31 -2.62 36.27 18.83
C TYR A 31 -1.24 35.99 18.23
N SER A 32 -0.20 36.73 18.64
CA SER A 32 1.16 36.45 18.18
C SER A 32 1.63 35.05 18.53
N LYS A 33 1.34 34.57 19.76
CA LYS A 33 1.69 33.19 20.16
C LYS A 33 0.87 32.17 19.40
N ALA A 34 -0.44 32.37 19.28
CA ALA A 34 -1.31 31.46 18.54
C ALA A 34 -0.89 31.34 17.06
N VAL A 35 -0.57 32.45 16.41
CA VAL A 35 -0.04 32.46 15.03
C VAL A 35 1.28 31.72 14.92
N ILE A 36 2.22 31.96 15.85
CA ILE A 36 3.51 31.25 15.86
C ILE A 36 3.29 29.73 16.03
N SER A 37 2.46 29.32 16.99
CA SER A 37 2.15 27.91 17.22
C SER A 37 1.48 27.25 16.02
N ALA A 38 0.55 27.94 15.34
CA ALA A 38 -0.10 27.43 14.15
C ALA A 38 0.89 27.24 12.98
N ILE A 39 1.83 28.19 12.79
CA ILE A 39 2.87 28.07 11.76
C ILE A 39 3.79 26.89 12.08
N CYS A 40 4.32 26.80 13.30
CA CYS A 40 5.18 25.67 13.70
C CYS A 40 4.45 24.33 13.53
N GLY A 41 3.22 24.22 14.03
CA GLY A 41 2.43 23.00 13.93
C GLY A 41 2.12 22.58 12.49
N TYR A 42 1.85 23.54 11.59
CA TYR A 42 1.66 23.25 10.17
C TYR A 42 2.93 22.71 9.51
N MET A 43 4.09 23.32 9.79
CA MET A 43 5.37 22.89 9.21
C MET A 43 5.74 21.48 9.70
N GLU A 44 5.61 21.22 11.00
CA GLU A 44 5.84 19.91 11.60
C GLU A 44 4.90 18.84 11.02
N LEU A 45 3.62 19.16 10.85
CA LEU A 45 2.65 18.26 10.23
C LEU A 45 3.02 17.98 8.77
N SER A 46 3.40 19.00 8.01
CA SER A 46 3.81 18.85 6.61
C SER A 46 5.03 17.94 6.45
N GLU A 47 6.02 18.07 7.33
CA GLU A 47 7.20 17.20 7.35
C GLU A 47 6.81 15.76 7.66
N ARG A 48 5.95 15.55 8.67
CA ARG A 48 5.45 14.22 9.04
C ARG A 48 4.69 13.57 7.89
N THR A 49 3.76 14.28 7.27
CA THR A 49 2.99 13.76 6.13
C THR A 49 3.92 13.35 4.98
N ALA A 50 4.93 14.15 4.66
CA ALA A 50 5.91 13.81 3.62
C ALA A 50 6.70 12.52 3.98
N THR A 51 7.08 12.34 5.24
CA THR A 51 7.73 11.10 5.68
C THR A 51 6.80 9.89 5.64
N GLU A 52 5.52 10.07 5.99
CA GLU A 52 4.51 9.02 5.95
C GLU A 52 4.20 8.59 4.50
N GLU A 53 4.07 9.55 3.57
CA GLU A 53 3.92 9.26 2.14
C GLU A 53 5.11 8.48 1.58
N ALA A 54 6.34 8.89 1.92
CA ALA A 54 7.54 8.17 1.50
C ALA A 54 7.61 6.75 2.08
N PHE A 55 7.15 6.56 3.32
CA PHE A 55 7.04 5.24 3.94
C PHE A 55 5.99 4.36 3.23
N LEU A 56 4.82 4.89 2.94
CA LEU A 56 3.75 4.18 2.22
C LEU A 56 4.21 3.72 0.84
N GLU A 57 4.87 4.61 0.08
CA GLU A 57 5.44 4.27 -1.22
C GLU A 57 6.49 3.15 -1.13
N ARG A 58 7.35 3.20 -0.09
CA ARG A 58 8.31 2.12 0.16
C ARG A 58 7.63 0.80 0.44
N VAL A 59 6.62 0.77 1.31
CA VAL A 59 5.88 -0.45 1.65
C VAL A 59 5.21 -1.04 0.41
N ILE A 60 4.50 -0.22 -0.37
CA ILE A 60 3.84 -0.64 -1.62
C ILE A 60 4.87 -1.20 -2.61
N SER A 61 6.01 -0.53 -2.76
CA SER A 61 7.08 -0.95 -3.66
C SER A 61 7.67 -2.29 -3.24
N THR A 62 7.98 -2.49 -1.95
CA THR A 62 8.49 -3.76 -1.43
C THR A 62 7.48 -4.90 -1.63
N ILE A 63 6.20 -4.67 -1.35
CA ILE A 63 5.16 -5.71 -1.56
C ILE A 63 5.08 -6.09 -3.04
N ARG A 64 5.08 -5.10 -3.95
CA ARG A 64 5.04 -5.35 -5.40
C ARG A 64 6.26 -6.15 -5.86
N GLU A 65 7.45 -5.80 -5.38
CA GLU A 65 8.69 -6.51 -5.70
C GLU A 65 8.65 -7.97 -5.23
N GLU A 66 8.28 -8.22 -3.98
CA GLU A 66 8.20 -9.58 -3.43
C GLU A 66 7.08 -10.41 -4.06
N THR A 67 5.95 -9.78 -4.41
CA THR A 67 4.86 -10.44 -5.15
C THR A 67 5.29 -10.82 -6.57
N ALA A 68 6.06 -9.97 -7.24
CA ALA A 68 6.60 -10.28 -8.57
C ALA A 68 7.61 -11.44 -8.53
N LYS A 69 8.41 -11.54 -7.46
CA LYS A 69 9.35 -12.66 -7.24
C LYS A 69 8.63 -13.98 -6.98
N THR A 70 7.48 -13.95 -6.32
CA THR A 70 6.72 -15.15 -5.92
C THR A 70 5.71 -15.61 -6.96
N ASN A 71 5.79 -15.10 -8.20
CA ASN A 71 4.81 -15.36 -9.25
C ASN A 71 4.54 -16.88 -9.42
N PRO A 72 3.37 -17.39 -8.99
CA PRO A 72 3.09 -18.83 -8.96
C PRO A 72 3.06 -19.45 -10.37
N LEU A 73 2.94 -18.61 -11.40
CA LEU A 73 3.04 -19.01 -12.81
C LEU A 73 4.46 -19.37 -13.26
N SER A 74 5.50 -18.94 -12.54
CA SER A 74 6.89 -19.26 -12.89
C SER A 74 7.19 -20.76 -12.71
N GLY A 75 6.68 -21.38 -11.66
CA GLY A 75 6.78 -22.84 -11.45
C GLY A 75 5.91 -23.63 -12.44
N LEU A 76 4.73 -23.12 -12.80
CA LEU A 76 3.85 -23.76 -13.79
C LEU A 76 4.44 -23.75 -15.21
N LEU A 77 5.13 -22.68 -15.60
CA LEU A 77 5.82 -22.63 -16.90
C LEU A 77 6.97 -23.64 -17.02
N GLN A 78 7.66 -23.95 -15.91
CA GLN A 78 8.66 -25.01 -15.89
C GLN A 78 8.03 -26.40 -16.07
N LEU A 79 6.80 -26.62 -15.58
CA LEU A 79 6.08 -27.88 -15.77
C LEU A 79 5.64 -28.08 -17.23
N VAL A 80 5.20 -27.02 -17.91
CA VAL A 80 4.76 -27.07 -19.32
C VAL A 80 5.94 -27.20 -20.29
N GLN A 81 7.14 -26.75 -19.90
CA GLN A 81 8.35 -26.82 -20.74
C GLN A 81 9.19 -28.09 -20.56
N GLN A 82 8.80 -29.03 -19.70
CA GLN A 82 9.49 -30.33 -19.69
C GLN A 82 9.28 -31.03 -21.04
N PRO A 83 10.35 -31.34 -21.79
CA PRO A 83 10.19 -32.11 -23.01
C PRO A 83 9.63 -33.47 -22.61
N VAL A 84 8.50 -33.83 -23.24
CA VAL A 84 7.89 -35.16 -23.11
C VAL A 84 8.98 -36.18 -23.39
N ALA A 85 9.48 -36.82 -22.33
CA ALA A 85 10.43 -37.91 -22.46
C ALA A 85 9.74 -39.00 -23.29
N GLN A 86 10.33 -39.30 -24.44
CA GLN A 86 9.89 -40.36 -25.33
C GLN A 86 9.84 -41.66 -24.53
N THR A 87 8.64 -42.19 -24.28
CA THR A 87 8.44 -43.52 -23.73
C THR A 87 8.87 -44.58 -24.77
N PRO A 88 9.78 -45.51 -24.42
CA PRO A 88 10.11 -46.66 -25.26
C PRO A 88 8.90 -47.54 -25.52
N SER A 89 8.81 -48.05 -26.75
CA SER A 89 7.79 -48.98 -27.25
C SER A 89 7.65 -50.27 -26.43
N GLU A 90 6.41 -50.80 -26.44
CA GLU A 90 6.01 -52.22 -26.33
C GLU A 90 6.03 -52.94 -24.95
N LYS A 91 4.83 -53.22 -24.38
CA LYS A 91 4.14 -54.54 -24.49
C LYS A 91 2.86 -54.66 -23.62
N GLU A 92 1.85 -55.27 -24.26
CA GLU A 92 0.79 -56.15 -23.76
C GLU A 92 -0.31 -55.61 -22.80
N LYS A 93 -1.54 -55.63 -23.36
CA LYS A 93 -2.87 -55.66 -22.71
C LYS A 93 -2.86 -56.32 -21.34
N ASN A 94 -3.34 -55.62 -20.31
CA ASN A 94 -4.06 -56.28 -19.22
C ASN A 94 -5.34 -55.49 -18.88
N ASP A 95 -6.48 -56.12 -19.17
CA ASP A 95 -7.87 -55.63 -19.04
C ASP A 95 -8.34 -55.58 -17.57
N ASP A 96 -7.56 -56.14 -16.63
CA ASP A 96 -7.94 -56.31 -15.23
C ASP A 96 -7.99 -55.00 -14.41
N SER A 97 -7.36 -53.92 -14.89
CA SER A 97 -7.34 -52.64 -14.18
C SER A 97 -8.65 -51.87 -14.32
N GLU A 98 -9.43 -52.11 -15.36
CA GLU A 98 -10.65 -51.36 -15.63
C GLU A 98 -11.84 -51.94 -14.83
N GLU A 99 -11.92 -53.27 -14.70
CA GLU A 99 -12.95 -53.91 -13.84
C GLU A 99 -12.77 -53.55 -12.36
N ALA A 100 -11.54 -53.50 -11.85
CA ALA A 100 -11.29 -53.15 -10.44
C ALA A 100 -11.70 -51.69 -10.11
N VAL A 101 -11.66 -50.79 -11.09
CA VAL A 101 -12.07 -49.39 -10.93
C VAL A 101 -13.60 -49.26 -11.01
N LEU A 102 -14.27 -50.11 -11.79
CA LEU A 102 -15.73 -50.15 -11.86
C LEU A 102 -16.36 -50.73 -10.58
N ASP A 103 -15.77 -51.80 -10.01
CA ASP A 103 -16.24 -52.41 -8.75
C ASP A 103 -16.14 -51.46 -7.55
N PHE A 104 -15.14 -50.55 -7.55
CA PHE A 104 -15.02 -49.50 -6.53
C PHE A 104 -16.12 -48.44 -6.62
N LEU A 105 -16.62 -48.12 -7.81
CA LEU A 105 -17.64 -47.08 -8.00
C LEU A 105 -19.04 -47.56 -7.58
N ASP A 106 -19.31 -48.86 -7.64
CA ASP A 106 -20.59 -49.45 -7.22
C ASP A 106 -20.72 -49.65 -5.69
N SER A 107 -19.67 -49.32 -4.92
CA SER A 107 -19.65 -49.44 -3.45
C SER A 107 -20.16 -48.21 -2.68
N PHE A 108 -20.78 -47.23 -3.35
CA PHE A 108 -21.39 -46.04 -2.72
C PHE A 108 -22.92 -46.07 -2.67
#